data_AF-A0A6A5X1L7-F1
#
_entry.id   AF-A0A6A5X1L7-F1
#
_cell.length_a   1.000
_cell.length_b   1.000
_cell.length_c   1.000
_cell.angle_alpha   90.00
_cell.angle_beta   90.00
_cell.angle_gamma   90.00
#
_symmetry.space_group_name_H-M   'P 1'
#
loop_
_entity.id
_entity.type
_entity.pdbx_description
1 polymer ?
#
loop_
_entity_poly.entity_id
_entity_poly.type
_entity_poly.pdbx_seq_one_letter_code
_entity_poly.pdbx_strand_id
1 'polypeptide(L)'
;MPSQPLRNTLAFTKGLLAGQIVDNRLNSQLLALATTGYRVHSTLHIPDPFGLFSPSTPHLQVHQATLFILFALASWLTISLCGLLLYVLRPALRPDIWFIAAQQFVGPTTLIASLYVFICCGRHRQPGYEWEDWKVHEG
;
A
#
# COMPACT_ATOMS: atom_id res chain seq x y z
N MET A 1 -15.39 15.28 -24.50
CA MET A 1 -13.92 15.28 -24.41
C MET A 1 -13.54 15.38 -22.94
N PRO A 2 -12.83 14.40 -22.34
CA PRO A 2 -12.47 14.45 -20.93
C PRO A 2 -11.54 15.65 -20.67
N SER A 3 -11.82 16.40 -19.61
CA SER A 3 -11.03 17.55 -19.19
C SER A 3 -9.57 17.12 -18.89
N GLN A 4 -8.59 17.98 -19.19
CA GLN A 4 -7.16 17.72 -18.91
C GLN A 4 -6.86 17.16 -17.50
N PRO A 5 -7.48 17.62 -16.39
CA PRO A 5 -7.23 17.04 -15.06
C PRO A 5 -7.66 15.58 -14.94
N LEU A 6 -8.73 15.18 -15.64
CA LEU A 6 -9.23 13.80 -15.67
C LEU A 6 -8.26 12.87 -16.40
N ARG A 7 -7.61 13.33 -17.47
CA ARG A 7 -6.58 12.53 -18.18
C ARG A 7 -5.35 12.28 -17.32
N ASN A 8 -4.92 13.30 -16.57
CA ASN A 8 -3.73 13.20 -15.73
C ASN A 8 -3.97 12.27 -14.53
N THR A 9 -5.14 12.35 -13.90
CA THR A 9 -5.52 11.43 -12.80
C THR A 9 -5.65 9.99 -13.29
N LEU A 10 -6.20 9.77 -14.49
CA LEU A 10 -6.34 8.43 -15.07
C LEU A 10 -4.99 7.82 -15.49
N ALA A 11 -4.06 8.64 -16.00
CA ALA A 11 -2.71 8.20 -16.31
C ALA A 11 -1.90 7.88 -15.05
N PHE A 12 -2.10 8.66 -13.97
CA PHE A 12 -1.48 8.41 -12.68
C PHE A 12 -2.05 7.16 -12.01
N THR A 13 -3.36 6.96 -11.96
CA THR A 13 -3.94 5.74 -11.39
C THR A 13 -3.59 4.50 -12.20
N LYS A 14 -3.54 4.59 -13.54
CA LYS A 14 -3.04 3.50 -14.38
C LYS A 14 -1.57 3.19 -14.12
N GLY A 15 -0.71 4.20 -13.97
CA GLY A 15 0.69 3.99 -13.65
C GLY A 15 0.89 3.45 -12.23
N LEU A 16 0.08 3.87 -11.27
CA LEU A 16 0.14 3.42 -9.89
C LEU A 16 -0.36 1.98 -9.70
N LEU A 17 -1.31 1.54 -10.53
CA LEU A 17 -1.80 0.16 -10.61
C LEU A 17 -1.04 -0.71 -11.62
N ALA A 18 -0.15 -0.12 -12.42
CA ALA A 18 0.75 -0.89 -13.24
C ALA A 18 1.72 -1.67 -12.34
N GLY A 19 2.18 -2.82 -12.81
CA GLY A 19 3.11 -3.67 -12.07
C GLY A 19 4.37 -2.92 -11.61
N GLN A 20 5.17 -3.58 -10.76
CA GLN A 20 6.44 -3.03 -10.26
C GLN A 20 7.40 -2.65 -11.39
N ILE A 21 7.26 -3.31 -12.55
CA ILE A 21 8.02 -3.08 -13.77
C ILE A 21 7.04 -2.64 -14.86
N VAL A 22 7.33 -1.49 -15.48
CA VAL A 22 6.62 -0.95 -16.64
C VAL A 22 7.66 -0.69 -17.72
N ASP A 23 7.49 -1.29 -18.90
CA ASP A 23 8.42 -1.16 -20.03
C ASP A 23 9.89 -1.49 -19.68
N ASN A 24 10.10 -2.62 -18.98
CA ASN A 24 11.41 -3.09 -18.54
C ASN A 24 12.18 -2.10 -17.63
N ARG A 25 11.46 -1.12 -17.07
CA ARG A 25 11.99 -0.12 -16.14
C ARG A 25 11.17 -0.13 -14.85
N LEU A 26 11.82 0.26 -13.77
CA LEU A 26 11.16 0.39 -12.48
C LEU A 26 10.09 1.49 -12.54
N ASN A 27 8.92 1.22 -11.98
CA ASN A 27 7.81 2.17 -12.01
C ASN A 27 8.16 3.48 -11.28
N SER A 28 8.35 4.56 -12.05
CA SER A 28 8.78 5.87 -11.55
C SER A 28 7.75 6.53 -10.63
N GLN A 29 6.46 6.23 -10.81
CA GLN A 29 5.39 6.77 -9.96
C GLN A 29 5.41 6.13 -8.57
N LEU A 30 5.64 4.82 -8.50
CA LEU A 30 5.80 4.11 -7.23
C LEU A 30 7.07 4.56 -6.49
N LEU A 31 8.15 4.83 -7.22
CA LEU A 31 9.39 5.36 -6.64
C LEU A 31 9.19 6.78 -6.08
N ALA A 32 8.47 7.64 -6.80
CA ALA A 32 8.13 8.98 -6.32
C ALA A 32 7.26 8.94 -5.04
N LEU A 33 6.32 7.99 -4.96
CA LEU A 33 5.50 7.79 -3.77
C LEU A 33 6.34 7.35 -2.56
N ALA A 34 7.19 6.34 -2.74
CA ALA A 34 8.05 5.81 -1.67
C ALA A 34 9.05 6.86 -1.16
N THR A 35 9.68 7.61 -2.06
CA THR A 35 10.62 8.68 -1.69
C THR A 35 9.93 9.83 -0.95
N THR A 36 8.71 10.19 -1.34
CA THR A 36 7.89 11.18 -0.63
C THR A 36 7.49 10.67 0.75
N GLY A 37 7.04 9.41 0.86
CA GLY A 37 6.71 8.77 2.14
C GLY A 37 7.91 8.73 3.09
N TYR A 38 9.10 8.41 2.56
CA TYR A 38 10.35 8.46 3.33
C TYR A 38 10.69 9.89 3.81
N ARG A 39 10.52 10.91 2.97
CA ARG A 39 10.74 12.32 3.40
C ARG A 39 9.82 12.72 4.55
N VAL A 40 8.56 12.29 4.51
CA VAL A 40 7.60 12.53 5.60
C VAL A 40 8.06 11.84 6.88
N HIS A 41 8.47 10.57 6.79
CA HIS A 41 9.05 9.84 7.93
C HIS A 41 10.30 10.49 8.52
N SER A 42 11.21 10.94 7.66
CA SER A 42 12.42 11.64 8.08
C SER A 42 12.10 12.96 8.78
N THR A 43 11.08 13.69 8.32
CA THR A 43 10.62 14.92 8.99
C THR A 43 10.05 14.62 10.38
N LEU A 44 9.35 13.50 10.53
CA LEU A 44 8.80 13.02 11.81
C LEU A 44 9.85 12.36 12.72
N HIS A 45 11.13 12.35 12.33
CA HIS A 45 12.24 11.72 13.08
C HIS A 45 11.98 10.25 13.43
N ILE A 46 11.25 9.53 12.57
CA ILE A 46 11.03 8.10 12.75
C ILE A 46 12.32 7.36 12.36
N PRO A 47 12.89 6.49 13.21
CA PRO A 47 14.10 5.78 12.87
C PRO A 47 13.87 4.80 11.70
N ASP A 48 14.84 4.71 10.79
CA ASP A 48 14.82 3.86 9.59
C ASP A 48 14.40 2.38 9.81
N PRO A 49 14.77 1.69 10.91
CA PRO A 49 14.28 0.32 11.14
C PRO A 49 12.77 0.25 11.41
N PHE A 50 12.17 1.32 11.93
CA PHE A 50 10.75 1.38 12.27
C PHE A 50 9.89 2.02 11.19
N GLY A 51 10.51 2.60 10.15
CA GLY A 51 9.80 3.18 9.02
C GLY A 51 9.23 2.15 8.06
N LEU A 52 7.99 2.39 7.59
CA LEU A 52 7.35 1.71 6.45
C LEU A 52 8.16 1.84 5.16
N PHE A 53 8.80 2.99 4.94
CA PHE A 53 9.65 3.25 3.79
C PHE A 53 11.11 3.31 4.20
N SER A 54 11.98 2.64 3.44
CA SER A 54 13.42 2.59 3.67
C SER A 54 14.19 3.40 2.60
N PRO A 55 15.29 4.09 2.96
CA PRO A 55 16.15 4.80 2.01
C PRO A 55 17.08 3.88 1.19
N SER A 56 16.89 2.56 1.27
CA SER A 56 17.75 1.55 0.65
C SER A 56 17.61 1.50 -0.88
N THR A 57 17.36 0.33 -1.48
CA THR A 57 17.35 0.20 -2.94
C THR A 57 16.03 0.72 -3.56
N PRO A 58 16.07 1.29 -4.79
CA PRO A 58 14.89 1.73 -5.52
C PRO A 58 13.83 0.62 -5.70
N HIS A 59 14.29 -0.63 -5.90
CA HIS A 59 13.42 -1.80 -6.00
C HIS A 59 12.64 -2.05 -4.72
N LEU A 60 13.32 -1.96 -3.58
CA LEU A 60 12.69 -2.13 -2.28
C LEU A 60 11.66 -1.02 -2.02
N GLN A 61 11.96 0.21 -2.42
CA GLN A 61 11.02 1.34 -2.33
C GLN A 61 9.77 1.13 -3.19
N VAL A 62 9.94 0.69 -4.44
CA VAL A 62 8.81 0.37 -5.32
C VAL A 62 7.99 -0.80 -4.77
N HIS A 63 8.65 -1.84 -4.25
CA HIS A 63 7.99 -2.97 -3.63
C HIS A 63 7.18 -2.57 -2.38
N GLN A 64 7.77 -1.76 -1.50
CA GLN A 64 7.08 -1.19 -0.33
C GLN A 64 5.90 -0.32 -0.73
N ALA A 65 6.02 0.50 -1.78
CA ALA A 65 4.92 1.31 -2.30
C ALA A 65 3.79 0.44 -2.88
N THR A 66 4.10 -0.60 -3.65
CA THR A 66 3.09 -1.54 -4.17
C THR A 66 2.34 -2.23 -3.03
N LEU A 67 3.06 -2.76 -2.04
CA LEU A 67 2.44 -3.39 -0.87
C LEU A 67 1.56 -2.40 -0.11
N PHE A 68 2.05 -1.17 0.11
CA PHE A 68 1.27 -0.12 0.75
C PHE A 68 -0.04 0.17 0.00
N ILE A 69 0.00 0.28 -1.33
CA ILE A 69 -1.19 0.52 -2.16
C ILE A 69 -2.17 -0.65 -2.09
N LEU A 70 -1.68 -1.88 -2.26
CA LEU A 70 -2.52 -3.08 -2.20
C LEU A 70 -3.23 -3.19 -0.85
N PHE A 71 -2.51 -2.96 0.24
CA PHE A 71 -3.08 -3.00 1.58
C PHE A 71 -4.01 -1.82 1.87
N ALA A 72 -3.71 -0.61 1.38
CA ALA A 72 -4.62 0.53 1.49
C ALA A 72 -5.94 0.24 0.76
N LEU A 73 -5.86 -0.36 -0.43
CA LEU A 73 -7.03 -0.73 -1.23
C LEU A 73 -7.83 -1.87 -0.58
N ALA A 74 -7.15 -2.88 -0.04
CA ALA A 74 -7.77 -3.95 0.74
C ALA A 74 -8.47 -3.39 2.00
N SER A 75 -7.80 -2.52 2.75
CA SER A 75 -8.37 -1.87 3.94
C SER A 75 -9.59 -1.04 3.59
N TRP A 76 -9.54 -0.27 2.50
CA TRP A 76 -10.67 0.50 1.99
C TRP A 76 -11.87 -0.39 1.65
N LEU A 77 -11.63 -1.50 0.95
CA LEU A 77 -12.67 -2.47 0.61
C LEU A 77 -13.30 -3.09 1.86
N THR A 78 -12.49 -3.50 2.85
CA THR A 78 -13.00 -4.05 4.11
C THR A 78 -13.86 -3.03 4.86
N ILE A 79 -13.38 -1.79 5.01
CA ILE A 79 -14.13 -0.70 5.65
C ILE A 79 -15.47 -0.46 4.94
N SER A 80 -15.45 -0.42 3.61
CA SER A 80 -16.64 -0.17 2.78
C SER A 80 -17.65 -1.31 2.87
N LEU A 81 -17.20 -2.57 2.80
CA LEU A 81 -18.04 -3.76 2.91
C LEU A 81 -18.71 -3.85 4.28
N CYS A 82 -17.95 -3.68 5.35
CA CYS A 82 -18.51 -3.65 6.70
C CYS A 82 -19.50 -2.47 6.85
N GLY A 83 -19.13 -1.26 6.39
CA GLY A 83 -20.02 -0.10 6.41
C GLY A 83 -21.33 -0.30 5.64
N LEU A 84 -21.26 -0.92 4.46
CA LEU A 84 -22.43 -1.22 3.64
C LEU A 84 -23.34 -2.27 4.28
N LEU A 85 -22.75 -3.35 4.82
CA LEU A 85 -23.49 -4.40 5.52
C LEU A 85 -24.32 -3.80 6.67
N LEU A 86 -23.74 -2.84 7.40
CA LEU A 86 -24.42 -2.12 8.47
C LEU A 86 -25.55 -1.24 7.99
N TYR A 87 -25.35 -0.51 6.89
CA TYR A 87 -26.39 0.31 6.30
C TYR A 87 -27.61 -0.53 5.91
N VAL A 88 -27.37 -1.71 5.32
CA VAL A 88 -28.42 -2.64 4.87
C VAL A 88 -29.10 -3.36 6.04
N LEU A 89 -28.35 -3.76 7.08
CA LEU A 89 -28.87 -4.50 8.23
C LEU A 89 -29.47 -3.60 9.32
N ARG A 90 -29.25 -2.27 9.24
CA ARG A 90 -29.78 -1.27 10.18
C ARG A 90 -31.28 -1.36 10.47
N PRO A 91 -32.18 -1.67 9.52
CA PRO A 91 -33.61 -1.79 9.80
C PRO A 91 -34.02 -3.17 10.34
N ALA A 92 -33.18 -4.20 10.18
CA ALA A 92 -33.52 -5.59 10.51
C ALA A 92 -32.92 -6.08 11.85
N LEU A 93 -31.72 -5.62 12.20
CA LEU A 93 -31.09 -5.89 13.48
C LEU A 93 -31.21 -4.63 14.35
N ARG A 94 -31.43 -4.78 15.67
CA ARG A 94 -30.91 -3.80 16.65
C ARG A 94 -29.41 -4.08 16.72
N PRO A 95 -28.57 -3.41 15.92
CA PRO A 95 -27.18 -3.79 15.83
C PRO A 95 -26.55 -3.32 17.12
N ASP A 96 -25.83 -4.18 17.83
CA ASP A 96 -25.04 -3.74 18.97
C ASP A 96 -23.89 -2.88 18.42
N ILE A 97 -24.15 -1.57 18.34
CA ILE A 97 -23.33 -0.57 17.63
C ILE A 97 -21.88 -0.63 18.13
N TRP A 98 -21.69 -1.00 19.40
CA TRP A 98 -20.39 -1.18 20.03
C TRP A 98 -19.60 -2.36 19.47
N PHE A 99 -20.23 -3.52 19.28
CA PHE A 99 -19.57 -4.69 18.68
C PHE A 99 -19.14 -4.40 17.24
N ILE A 100 -19.97 -3.66 16.53
CA ILE A 100 -19.74 -3.25 15.15
C ILE A 100 -18.62 -2.23 15.04
N ALA A 101 -18.66 -1.19 15.88
CA ALA A 101 -17.60 -0.19 15.94
C ALA A 101 -16.27 -0.88 16.27
N ALA A 102 -16.27 -1.80 17.25
CA ALA A 102 -15.09 -2.59 17.58
C ALA A 102 -14.56 -3.39 16.37
N GLN A 103 -15.41 -4.07 15.61
CA GLN A 103 -15.01 -4.83 14.43
C GLN A 103 -14.43 -3.91 13.32
N GLN A 104 -15.00 -2.71 13.17
CA GLN A 104 -14.55 -1.69 12.23
C GLN A 104 -13.17 -1.11 12.57
N PHE A 105 -12.77 -1.09 13.84
CA PHE A 105 -11.42 -0.73 14.25
C PHE A 105 -10.46 -1.91 14.19
N VAL A 106 -10.86 -3.08 14.70
CA VAL A 106 -9.99 -4.26 14.80
C VAL A 106 -9.54 -4.75 13.43
N GLY A 107 -10.43 -4.82 12.44
CA GLY A 107 -10.08 -5.33 11.10
C GLY A 107 -8.97 -4.51 10.41
N PRO A 108 -9.18 -3.21 10.18
CA PRO A 108 -8.17 -2.33 9.59
C PRO A 108 -6.89 -2.24 10.42
N THR A 109 -6.97 -2.16 11.75
CA THR A 109 -5.78 -2.13 12.60
C THR A 109 -4.97 -3.42 12.47
N THR A 110 -5.62 -4.59 12.40
CA THR A 110 -4.94 -5.88 12.21
C THR A 110 -4.29 -5.95 10.84
N LEU A 111 -4.96 -5.47 9.79
CA LEU A 111 -4.38 -5.39 8.43
C LEU A 111 -3.14 -4.49 8.39
N ILE A 112 -3.21 -3.31 8.98
CA ILE A 112 -2.08 -2.37 9.05
C ILE A 112 -0.92 -2.97 9.86
N ALA A 113 -1.21 -3.62 11.00
CA ALA A 113 -0.20 -4.29 11.80
C ALA A 113 0.46 -5.46 11.04
N SER A 114 -0.33 -6.25 10.31
CA SER A 114 0.19 -7.37 9.50
C SER A 114 1.07 -6.87 8.35
N LEU A 115 0.70 -5.77 7.70
CA LEU A 115 1.52 -5.10 6.69
C LEU A 115 2.84 -4.64 7.28
N TYR A 116 2.77 -3.98 8.44
CA TYR A 116 3.94 -3.47 9.13
C TYR A 116 4.93 -4.60 9.47
N VAL A 117 4.43 -5.70 10.03
CA VAL A 117 5.23 -6.89 10.33
C VAL A 117 5.79 -7.51 9.04
N PHE A 118 4.99 -7.62 7.97
CA PHE A 118 5.45 -8.20 6.71
C PHE A 118 6.55 -7.37 6.04
N ILE A 119 6.43 -6.03 6.07
CA ILE A 119 7.45 -5.12 5.52
C ILE A 119 8.70 -5.10 6.40
N CYS A 120 8.54 -5.06 7.74
CA CYS A 120 9.67 -4.97 8.65
C CYS A 120 10.45 -6.28 8.80
N CYS A 121 9.75 -7.42 8.81
CA CYS A 121 10.33 -8.76 8.95
C CYS A 121 10.58 -9.46 7.59
N GLY A 122 10.20 -8.83 6.48
CA GLY A 122 10.36 -9.40 5.15
C GLY A 122 11.82 -9.59 4.77
N ARG A 123 12.13 -10.74 4.14
CA ARG A 123 13.49 -11.09 3.66
C ARG A 123 14.07 -10.04 2.71
N HIS A 124 13.21 -9.29 2.02
CA HIS A 124 13.57 -8.18 1.13
C HIS A 124 14.38 -7.07 1.81
N ARG A 125 14.29 -6.90 3.14
CA ARG A 125 15.03 -5.89 3.91
C ARG A 125 16.44 -6.34 4.33
N GLN A 126 16.80 -7.60 4.10
CA GLN A 126 18.11 -8.12 4.49
C GLN A 126 19.20 -7.53 3.57
N PRO A 127 20.34 -7.08 4.15
CA PRO A 127 21.48 -6.63 3.36
C PRO A 127 22.00 -7.81 2.53
N GLY A 128 21.90 -7.71 1.19
CA GLY A 128 22.29 -8.78 0.25
C GLY A 128 21.13 -9.57 -0.37
N TYR A 129 19.87 -9.14 -0.18
CA TYR A 129 18.74 -9.77 -0.87
C TYR A 129 18.83 -9.56 -2.40
N GLU A 130 18.98 -10.65 -3.15
CA GLU A 130 18.88 -10.66 -4.61
C GLU A 130 17.39 -10.71 -5.02
N TRP A 131 16.96 -9.72 -5.79
CA TRP A 131 15.61 -9.70 -6.36
C TRP A 131 15.55 -10.72 -7.51
N GLU A 132 14.50 -11.53 -7.67
CA GLU A 132 14.50 -12.53 -8.76
C GLU A 132 14.29 -11.89 -10.15
N ASP A 133 13.67 -10.70 -10.19
CA ASP A 133 13.25 -10.03 -11.43
C ASP A 133 14.39 -9.46 -12.30
N TRP A 134 15.66 -9.50 -11.86
CA TRP A 134 16.79 -8.96 -12.63
C TRP A 134 17.55 -9.98 -13.48
N LYS A 135 17.25 -11.28 -13.36
CA LYS A 135 17.78 -12.25 -14.32
C LYS A 135 16.96 -12.16 -15.60
N VAL A 136 17.35 -11.24 -16.48
CA VAL A 136 17.09 -11.37 -17.91
C VAL A 136 17.47 -12.79 -18.29
N HIS A 137 16.48 -13.64 -18.52
CA HIS A 137 16.73 -14.90 -19.20
C HIS A 137 17.09 -14.51 -20.63
N GLU A 138 18.39 -14.41 -20.91
CA GLU A 138 18.89 -14.47 -22.28
C GLU A 138 18.41 -15.81 -22.84
N GLY A 139 17.35 -15.75 -23.63
CA GLY A 139 16.84 -16.83 -24.48
C GLY A 139 16.95 -16.40 -25.93
#